data_AF-A0A6P4JEQ9-F1
#
_entry.id   AF-A0A6P4JEQ9-F1
#
_cell.length_a   1.000
_cell.length_b   1.000
_cell.length_c   1.000
_cell.angle_alpha   90.00
_cell.angle_beta   90.00
_cell.angle_gamma   90.00
#
_symmetry.space_group_name_H-M   'P 1'
#
loop_
_entity.id
_entity.type
_entity.pdbx_description
1 polymer ?
#
loop_
_entity_poly.entity_id
_entity_poly.type
_entity_poly.pdbx_seq_one_letter_code
_entity_poly.pdbx_strand_id
1 'polypeptide(L)'
;MALGSENHQSLYYEDSSSSSGSTSPICGPSVVRRNARERNRVKQVNNGFSQLRQHIPVAVIADLSNGRRGIGPGANKKLSKVSTLKMAVEYIRRLQKLIDENDSSQQQQQQLQQQQQQQQQLQQQQHLQFQQQRLQQLEQHQQHFYAWQQQLQLSSPSGSVSSCSSSLSSSSSNYFPGAAAAAAAPPATTSSSASNIVAKLETSYEDYRNNSCSSGAEDEDILDYISLWQDDL
;
A
#
# COMPACT_ATOMS: atom_id res chain seq x y z
N MET A 1 21.36 -89.29 24.04
CA MET A 1 19.93 -89.68 23.92
C MET A 1 19.11 -88.42 24.17
N ALA A 2 18.09 -88.06 23.39
CA ALA A 2 17.42 -88.78 22.31
C ALA A 2 17.49 -88.04 20.96
N LEU A 3 17.09 -88.74 19.90
CA LEU A 3 17.01 -88.28 18.51
C LEU A 3 15.57 -87.96 18.12
N GLY A 4 15.37 -87.24 17.01
CA GLY A 4 14.08 -87.10 16.33
C GLY A 4 13.47 -85.69 16.42
N SER A 5 13.00 -85.06 15.34
CA SER A 5 13.01 -85.51 13.93
C SER A 5 13.08 -84.31 12.99
N GLU A 6 13.89 -84.43 11.95
CA GLU A 6 13.89 -83.50 10.82
C GLU A 6 12.56 -83.65 10.05
N ASN A 7 11.84 -82.56 9.83
CA ASN A 7 10.74 -82.53 8.87
C ASN A 7 11.11 -81.61 7.70
N HIS A 8 12.04 -82.11 6.87
CA HIS A 8 12.40 -81.49 5.60
C HIS A 8 11.28 -81.71 4.57
N GLN A 9 10.21 -80.92 4.65
CA GLN A 9 9.20 -80.85 3.61
C GLN A 9 9.75 -80.03 2.43
N SER A 10 10.70 -80.63 1.69
CA SER A 10 11.20 -80.08 0.43
C SER A 10 10.05 -80.06 -0.57
N LEU A 11 9.48 -78.89 -0.82
CA LEU A 11 8.56 -78.68 -1.93
C LEU A 11 9.37 -78.28 -3.16
N TYR A 12 9.75 -79.32 -3.89
CA TYR A 12 10.18 -79.33 -5.29
C TYR A 12 9.40 -78.27 -6.09
N TYR A 13 10.12 -77.23 -6.54
CA TYR A 13 9.67 -76.37 -7.63
C TYR A 13 10.00 -77.11 -8.94
N GLU A 14 9.03 -77.87 -9.44
CA GLU A 14 9.11 -78.44 -10.78
C GLU A 14 9.08 -77.31 -11.81
N ASP A 15 10.13 -77.24 -12.64
CA ASP A 15 10.13 -76.43 -13.85
C ASP A 15 9.31 -77.14 -14.93
N SER A 16 8.16 -76.56 -15.29
CA SER A 16 7.35 -77.01 -16.41
C SER A 16 6.47 -75.89 -16.95
N SER A 17 7.02 -75.22 -17.97
CA SER A 17 6.34 -74.80 -19.20
C SER A 17 4.81 -74.62 -19.18
N SER A 18 4.38 -73.40 -19.52
CA SER A 18 3.15 -73.15 -20.29
C SER A 18 1.81 -73.53 -19.64
N SER A 19 1.29 -72.68 -18.76
CA SER A 19 -0.17 -72.55 -18.61
C SER A 19 -0.61 -71.10 -18.40
N SER A 20 -1.43 -70.62 -19.33
CA SER A 20 -2.15 -69.34 -19.28
C SER A 20 -3.23 -69.38 -18.19
N GLY A 21 -2.83 -69.16 -16.94
CA GLY A 21 -3.67 -69.32 -15.74
C GLY A 21 -3.83 -68.07 -14.89
N SER A 22 -4.53 -67.06 -15.40
CA SER A 22 -5.32 -66.09 -14.62
C SER A 22 -4.79 -65.66 -13.23
N THR A 23 -3.70 -64.88 -13.20
CA THR A 23 -3.48 -63.97 -12.05
C THR A 23 -4.48 -62.82 -12.17
N SER A 24 -5.51 -62.85 -11.31
CA SER A 24 -6.70 -61.99 -11.42
C SER A 24 -6.37 -60.50 -11.59
N PRO A 25 -6.74 -59.85 -12.71
CA PRO A 25 -6.55 -58.42 -12.88
C PRO A 25 -7.65 -57.66 -12.13
N ILE A 26 -7.46 -57.48 -10.81
CA ILE A 26 -8.35 -56.66 -9.94
C ILE A 26 -8.44 -55.19 -10.43
N CYS A 27 -7.59 -54.79 -11.38
CA CYS A 27 -7.58 -53.49 -12.04
C CYS A 27 -7.75 -53.65 -13.57
N GLY A 28 -8.97 -53.93 -14.04
CA GLY A 28 -9.27 -53.99 -15.49
C GLY A 28 -9.03 -52.65 -16.21
N PRO A 29 -8.98 -52.61 -17.56
CA PRO A 29 -8.59 -51.42 -18.33
C PRO A 29 -9.38 -50.14 -18.02
N SER A 30 -10.65 -50.28 -17.63
CA SER A 30 -11.49 -49.16 -17.15
C SER A 30 -10.95 -48.51 -15.87
N VAL A 31 -10.47 -49.32 -14.92
CA VAL A 31 -9.90 -48.87 -13.64
C VAL A 31 -8.55 -48.18 -13.86
N VAL A 32 -7.73 -48.69 -14.80
CA VAL A 32 -6.47 -48.03 -15.22
C VAL A 32 -6.76 -46.63 -15.77
N ARG A 33 -7.71 -46.51 -16.72
CA ARG A 33 -8.12 -45.20 -17.27
C ARG A 33 -8.69 -44.27 -16.19
N ARG A 34 -9.46 -44.80 -15.22
CA ARG A 34 -9.95 -44.03 -14.06
C ARG A 34 -8.80 -43.53 -13.17
N ASN A 35 -7.79 -44.36 -12.89
CA ASN A 35 -6.65 -43.99 -12.06
C ASN A 35 -5.78 -42.92 -12.74
N ALA A 36 -5.58 -43.00 -14.05
CA ALA A 36 -4.88 -41.96 -14.82
C ALA A 36 -5.55 -40.59 -14.69
N ARG A 37 -6.89 -40.53 -14.84
CA ARG A 37 -7.67 -39.29 -14.62
C ARG A 37 -7.56 -38.78 -13.18
N GLU A 38 -7.60 -39.67 -12.19
CA GLU A 38 -7.42 -39.31 -10.77
C GLU A 38 -6.04 -38.68 -10.52
N ARG A 39 -4.96 -39.27 -11.04
CA ARG A 39 -3.60 -38.70 -10.96
C ARG A 39 -3.52 -37.30 -11.56
N ASN A 40 -4.15 -37.09 -12.72
CA ASN A 40 -4.17 -35.78 -13.38
C ASN A 40 -4.95 -34.73 -12.55
N ARG A 41 -6.11 -35.08 -11.98
CA ARG A 41 -6.85 -34.18 -11.08
C ARG A 41 -6.03 -33.83 -9.83
N VAL A 42 -5.39 -34.82 -9.21
CA VAL A 42 -4.54 -34.61 -8.02
C VAL A 42 -3.30 -33.78 -8.35
N LYS A 43 -2.71 -33.94 -9.54
CA LYS A 43 -1.62 -33.10 -10.06
C LYS A 43 -2.07 -31.64 -10.19
N GLN A 44 -3.24 -31.38 -10.77
CA GLN A 44 -3.81 -30.03 -10.88
C GLN A 44 -4.02 -29.39 -9.50
N VAL A 45 -4.59 -30.11 -8.53
CA VAL A 45 -4.78 -29.62 -7.15
C VAL A 45 -3.43 -29.33 -6.47
N ASN A 46 -2.42 -30.19 -6.63
CA ASN A 46 -1.10 -29.99 -6.04
C ASN A 46 -0.33 -28.81 -6.70
N ASN A 47 -0.55 -28.56 -7.99
CA ASN A 47 -0.05 -27.37 -8.68
C ASN A 47 -0.69 -26.10 -8.09
N GLY A 48 -2.02 -26.10 -7.88
CA GLY A 48 -2.72 -24.98 -7.22
C GLY A 48 -2.20 -24.71 -5.80
N PHE A 49 -1.96 -25.75 -4.99
CA PHE A 49 -1.30 -25.60 -3.69
C PHE A 49 0.12 -25.02 -3.78
N SER A 50 0.83 -25.27 -4.88
CA SER A 50 2.21 -24.78 -5.09
C SER A 50 2.22 -23.32 -5.51
N GLN A 51 1.28 -22.89 -6.35
CA GLN A 51 1.04 -21.48 -6.68
C GLN A 51 0.60 -20.70 -5.43
N LEU A 52 -0.35 -21.23 -4.65
CA LEU A 52 -0.78 -20.58 -3.40
C LEU A 52 0.38 -20.32 -2.43
N ARG A 53 1.37 -21.21 -2.37
CA ARG A 53 2.61 -20.99 -1.57
C ARG A 53 3.48 -19.84 -2.06
N GLN A 54 3.47 -19.52 -3.35
CA GLN A 54 4.26 -18.41 -3.90
C GLN A 54 3.74 -17.06 -3.42
N HIS A 55 2.42 -16.94 -3.20
CA HIS A 55 1.77 -15.71 -2.74
C HIS A 55 1.76 -15.51 -1.23
N ILE A 56 2.23 -16.47 -0.42
CA ILE A 56 2.28 -16.33 1.04
C ILE A 56 3.62 -15.68 1.46
N PRO A 57 3.61 -14.49 2.10
CA PRO A 57 4.84 -13.82 2.51
C PRO A 57 5.59 -14.57 3.61
N VAL A 58 6.91 -14.46 3.60
CA VAL A 58 7.80 -15.08 4.60
C VAL A 58 7.53 -14.57 6.01
N ALA A 59 7.15 -13.30 6.18
CA ALA A 59 6.78 -12.73 7.48
C ALA A 59 5.58 -13.46 8.11
N VAL A 60 4.49 -13.66 7.36
CA VAL A 60 3.30 -14.41 7.81
C VAL A 60 3.68 -15.83 8.24
N ILE A 61 4.57 -16.48 7.47
CA ILE A 61 5.08 -17.83 7.76
C ILE A 61 5.94 -17.85 9.04
N ALA A 62 6.77 -16.82 9.28
CA ALA A 62 7.59 -16.71 10.48
C ALA A 62 6.73 -16.50 11.75
N ASP A 63 5.78 -15.57 11.71
CA ASP A 63 4.89 -15.24 12.84
C ASP A 63 4.12 -16.48 13.33
N LEU A 64 3.39 -17.12 12.40
CA LEU A 64 2.48 -18.23 12.71
C LEU A 64 3.18 -19.58 12.89
N SER A 65 4.50 -19.64 12.67
CA SER A 65 5.33 -20.80 13.01
C SER A 65 6.11 -20.63 14.30
N ASN A 66 5.91 -19.52 15.03
CA ASN A 66 6.68 -19.14 16.22
C ASN A 66 8.19 -19.10 15.92
N GLY A 67 8.56 -18.55 14.75
CA GLY A 67 9.95 -18.52 14.25
C GLY A 67 10.53 -19.86 13.80
N ARG A 68 9.84 -20.99 14.05
CA ARG A 68 10.36 -22.36 13.83
C ARG A 68 10.42 -22.77 12.36
N ARG A 69 9.66 -22.11 11.48
CA ARG A 69 9.62 -22.36 10.02
C ARG A 69 9.38 -21.04 9.29
N GLY A 70 10.44 -20.37 8.86
CA GLY A 70 10.35 -19.04 8.22
C GLY A 70 11.71 -18.42 7.95
N ILE A 71 12.71 -18.81 8.72
CA ILE A 71 14.09 -18.34 8.59
C ILE A 71 14.79 -19.11 7.46
N GLY A 72 14.86 -18.50 6.27
CA GLY A 72 15.72 -18.93 5.16
C GLY A 72 15.03 -19.03 3.79
N PRO A 73 15.81 -19.06 2.70
CA PRO A 73 15.29 -19.14 1.33
C PRO A 73 14.39 -20.37 1.12
N GLY A 74 13.17 -20.13 0.61
CA GLY A 74 12.23 -21.19 0.28
C GLY A 74 11.41 -21.76 1.45
N ALA A 75 11.31 -21.06 2.59
CA ALA A 75 10.41 -21.45 3.69
C ALA A 75 8.97 -21.72 3.22
N ASN A 76 8.48 -20.92 2.27
CA ASN A 76 7.21 -21.06 1.59
C ASN A 76 7.08 -22.36 0.76
N LYS A 77 8.15 -22.92 0.20
CA LYS A 77 8.09 -24.16 -0.60
C LYS A 77 7.69 -25.39 0.23
N LYS A 78 8.07 -25.44 1.51
CA LYS A 78 7.95 -26.62 2.40
C LYS A 78 6.67 -26.65 3.27
N LEU A 79 5.67 -25.80 3.00
CA LEU A 79 4.43 -25.76 3.78
C LEU A 79 3.52 -26.97 3.51
N SER A 80 2.85 -27.50 4.54
CA SER A 80 1.83 -28.54 4.37
C SER A 80 0.52 -27.96 3.80
N LYS A 81 -0.40 -28.78 3.27
CA LYS A 81 -1.69 -28.31 2.74
C LYS A 81 -2.47 -27.47 3.78
N VAL A 82 -2.63 -28.01 5.00
CA VAL A 82 -3.29 -27.32 6.11
C VAL A 82 -2.55 -26.04 6.52
N SER A 83 -1.21 -26.08 6.59
CA SER A 83 -0.43 -24.88 6.94
C SER A 83 -0.58 -23.78 5.88
N THR A 84 -0.52 -24.15 4.59
CA THR A 84 -0.68 -23.23 3.45
C THR A 84 -2.03 -22.51 3.53
N LEU A 85 -3.13 -23.25 3.78
CA LEU A 85 -4.46 -22.66 3.95
C LEU A 85 -4.53 -21.69 5.14
N LYS A 86 -3.98 -22.07 6.30
CA LYS A 86 -3.94 -21.20 7.49
C LYS A 86 -3.18 -19.89 7.22
N MET A 87 -2.01 -19.96 6.57
CA MET A 87 -1.24 -18.74 6.27
C MET A 87 -1.95 -17.87 5.21
N ALA A 88 -2.58 -18.48 4.20
CA ALA A 88 -3.30 -17.76 3.16
C ALA A 88 -4.50 -16.98 3.71
N VAL A 89 -5.33 -17.63 4.56
CA VAL A 89 -6.46 -16.97 5.23
C VAL A 89 -5.98 -15.80 6.10
N GLU A 90 -4.90 -15.99 6.85
CA GLU A 90 -4.35 -14.93 7.71
C GLU A 90 -3.73 -13.78 6.91
N TYR A 91 -3.08 -14.09 5.78
CA TYR A 91 -2.57 -13.05 4.88
C TYR A 91 -3.68 -12.22 4.26
N ILE A 92 -4.78 -12.85 3.82
CA ILE A 92 -5.96 -12.14 3.30
C ILE A 92 -6.53 -11.18 4.35
N ARG A 93 -6.67 -11.62 5.62
CA ARG A 93 -7.13 -10.74 6.71
C ARG A 93 -6.22 -9.55 6.96
N ARG A 94 -4.89 -9.76 6.91
CA ARG A 94 -3.91 -8.66 7.05
C ARG A 94 -4.04 -7.65 5.92
N LEU A 95 -4.24 -8.10 4.68
CA LEU A 95 -4.48 -7.22 3.53
C LEU A 95 -5.80 -6.45 3.65
N GLN A 96 -6.89 -7.12 4.04
CA GLN A 96 -8.19 -6.48 4.29
C GLN A 96 -8.06 -5.38 5.33
N LYS A 97 -7.46 -5.69 6.48
CA LYS A 97 -7.24 -4.71 7.56
C LYS A 97 -6.43 -3.49 7.08
N LEU A 98 -5.39 -3.67 6.27
CA LEU A 98 -4.59 -2.56 5.74
C LEU A 98 -5.37 -1.67 4.77
N ILE A 99 -6.34 -2.24 4.03
CA ILE A 99 -7.25 -1.47 3.17
C ILE A 99 -8.23 -0.68 4.05
N ASP A 100 -8.87 -1.32 5.02
CA ASP A 100 -9.82 -0.69 5.95
C ASP A 100 -9.17 0.48 6.75
N GLU A 101 -7.93 0.30 7.21
CA GLU A 101 -7.15 1.34 7.90
C GLU A 101 -6.80 2.53 6.98
N ASN A 102 -6.50 2.27 5.70
CA ASN A 102 -6.20 3.32 4.72
C ASN A 102 -7.46 4.13 4.37
N ASP A 103 -8.58 3.46 4.09
CA ASP A 103 -9.86 4.11 3.79
C ASP A 103 -10.35 4.96 4.98
N SER A 104 -10.21 4.44 6.21
CA SER A 104 -10.50 5.18 7.44
C SER A 104 -9.59 6.41 7.60
N SER A 105 -8.30 6.28 7.28
CA SER A 105 -7.32 7.37 7.36
C SER A 105 -7.60 8.47 6.34
N GLN A 106 -8.00 8.11 5.11
CA GLN A 106 -8.40 9.05 4.08
C GLN A 106 -9.67 9.82 4.47
N GLN A 107 -10.68 9.14 5.02
CA GLN A 107 -11.89 9.79 5.53
C GLN A 107 -11.56 10.78 6.67
N GLN A 108 -10.72 10.37 7.62
CA GLN A 108 -10.31 11.25 8.72
C GLN A 108 -9.51 12.46 8.22
N GLN A 109 -8.59 12.28 7.27
CA GLN A 109 -7.83 13.38 6.68
C GLN A 109 -8.73 14.36 5.92
N GLN A 110 -9.71 13.86 5.15
CA GLN A 110 -10.67 14.69 4.43
C GLN A 110 -11.59 15.47 5.38
N GLN A 111 -12.00 14.86 6.50
CA GLN A 111 -12.81 15.50 7.54
C GLN A 111 -12.03 16.58 8.30
N LEU A 112 -10.75 16.33 8.63
CA LEU A 112 -9.84 17.33 9.19
C LEU A 112 -9.63 18.52 8.25
N GLN A 113 -9.48 18.27 6.94
CA GLN A 113 -9.31 19.32 5.94
C GLN A 113 -10.58 20.19 5.80
N GLN A 114 -11.78 19.59 5.79
CA GLN A 114 -13.03 20.35 5.84
C GLN A 114 -13.17 21.20 7.11
N GLN A 115 -12.83 20.65 8.28
CA GLN A 115 -12.88 21.39 9.54
C GLN A 115 -11.93 22.59 9.54
N GLN A 116 -10.73 22.44 8.98
CA GLN A 116 -9.77 23.53 8.85
C GLN A 116 -10.26 24.63 7.91
N GLN A 117 -10.88 24.28 6.77
CA GLN A 117 -11.49 25.26 5.86
C GLN A 117 -12.63 26.04 6.54
N GLN A 118 -13.50 25.37 7.31
CA GLN A 118 -14.58 26.05 8.05
C GLN A 118 -14.02 27.05 9.07
N GLN A 119 -12.99 26.69 9.85
CA GLN A 119 -12.35 27.64 10.77
C GLN A 119 -11.76 28.85 10.04
N GLN A 120 -11.15 28.63 8.88
CA GLN A 120 -10.53 29.70 8.09
C GLN A 120 -11.57 30.66 7.49
N GLN A 121 -12.73 30.16 7.06
CA GLN A 121 -13.87 31.00 6.68
C GLN A 121 -14.43 31.79 7.87
N LEU A 122 -14.54 31.15 9.06
CA LEU A 122 -15.07 31.80 10.25
C LEU A 122 -14.18 32.98 10.70
N GLN A 123 -12.85 32.81 10.66
CA GLN A 123 -11.90 33.89 10.95
C GLN A 123 -11.99 35.04 9.94
N GLN A 124 -12.10 34.75 8.64
CA GLN A 124 -12.30 35.79 7.63
C GLN A 124 -13.59 36.58 7.87
N GLN A 125 -14.68 35.89 8.21
CA GLN A 125 -15.97 36.53 8.49
C GLN A 125 -15.92 37.46 9.72
N GLN A 126 -15.25 37.04 10.80
CA GLN A 126 -15.01 37.91 11.96
C GLN A 126 -14.13 39.12 11.62
N HIS A 127 -13.08 38.94 10.80
CA HIS A 127 -12.22 40.05 10.37
C HIS A 127 -12.99 41.10 9.56
N LEU A 128 -13.80 40.64 8.59
CA LEU A 128 -14.70 41.49 7.79
C LEU A 128 -15.72 42.23 8.66
N GLN A 129 -16.29 41.57 9.67
CA GLN A 129 -17.21 42.19 10.62
C GLN A 129 -16.54 43.30 11.45
N PHE A 130 -15.32 43.05 11.95
CA PHE A 130 -14.55 44.05 12.69
C PHE A 130 -14.13 45.24 11.81
N GLN A 131 -13.77 44.99 10.54
CA GLN A 131 -13.46 46.04 9.57
C GLN A 131 -14.70 46.92 9.31
N GLN A 132 -15.88 46.34 9.10
CA GLN A 132 -17.13 47.09 8.95
C GLN A 132 -17.48 47.92 10.19
N GLN A 133 -17.34 47.37 11.40
CA GLN A 133 -17.53 48.14 12.64
C GLN A 133 -16.59 49.34 12.72
N ARG A 134 -15.31 49.18 12.34
CA ARG A 134 -14.34 50.27 12.36
C ARG A 134 -14.70 51.37 11.35
N LEU A 135 -15.16 51.00 10.15
CA LEU A 135 -15.65 51.95 9.15
C LEU A 135 -16.90 52.70 9.64
N GLN A 136 -17.85 51.99 10.25
CA GLN A 136 -19.06 52.60 10.81
C GLN A 136 -18.76 53.57 11.96
N GLN A 137 -17.77 53.27 12.82
CA GLN A 137 -17.29 54.19 13.86
C GLN A 137 -16.64 55.45 13.27
N LEU A 138 -15.82 55.30 12.22
CA LEU A 138 -15.22 56.44 11.52
C LEU A 138 -16.27 57.33 10.86
N GLU A 139 -17.30 56.74 10.25
CA GLU A 139 -18.41 57.46 9.64
C GLU A 139 -19.24 58.22 10.70
N GLN A 140 -19.59 57.58 11.83
CA GLN A 140 -20.27 58.27 12.93
C GLN A 140 -19.41 59.38 13.55
N HIS A 141 -18.10 59.19 13.69
CA HIS A 141 -17.21 60.25 14.15
C HIS A 141 -17.18 61.45 13.20
N GLN A 142 -17.16 61.21 11.88
CA GLN A 142 -17.21 62.26 10.88
C GLN A 142 -18.55 63.02 10.92
N GLN A 143 -19.67 62.29 10.98
CA GLN A 143 -21.02 62.86 11.15
C GLN A 143 -21.10 63.74 12.41
N HIS A 144 -20.59 63.24 13.54
CA HIS A 144 -20.57 63.97 14.80
C HIS A 144 -19.72 65.26 14.71
N PHE A 145 -18.53 65.18 14.11
CA PHE A 145 -17.67 66.35 13.90
C PHE A 145 -18.35 67.41 13.01
N TYR A 146 -19.04 66.98 11.95
CA TYR A 146 -19.77 67.88 11.04
C TYR A 146 -20.99 68.52 11.71
N ALA A 147 -21.75 67.76 12.50
CA ALA A 147 -22.88 68.27 13.28
C ALA A 147 -22.43 69.28 14.36
N TRP A 148 -21.33 68.99 15.06
CA TRP A 148 -20.72 69.91 16.02
C TRP A 148 -20.28 71.22 15.36
N GLN A 149 -19.70 71.14 14.15
CA GLN A 149 -19.31 72.32 13.38
C GLN A 149 -20.52 73.18 12.94
N GLN A 150 -21.65 72.57 12.56
CA GLN A 150 -22.90 73.31 12.28
C GLN A 150 -23.47 74.00 13.54
N GLN A 151 -23.42 73.34 14.71
CA GLN A 151 -23.93 73.93 15.95
C GLN A 151 -23.19 75.23 16.31
N LEU A 152 -21.89 75.31 16.04
CA LEU A 152 -21.08 76.52 16.20
C LEU A 152 -21.45 77.67 15.23
N GLN A 153 -21.98 77.35 14.04
CA GLN A 153 -22.44 78.35 13.07
C GLN A 153 -23.81 78.95 13.44
N LEU A 154 -24.61 78.22 14.22
CA LEU A 154 -25.90 78.69 14.74
C LEU A 154 -25.74 79.52 16.04
N SER A 155 -24.68 79.29 16.80
CA SER A 155 -24.29 80.15 17.92
C SER A 155 -23.53 81.38 17.42
N SER A 156 -24.24 82.41 16.96
CA SER A 156 -23.66 83.74 16.68
C SER A 156 -23.08 84.37 17.97
N PRO A 157 -21.76 84.57 18.11
CA PRO A 157 -21.18 85.28 19.23
C PRO A 157 -20.95 86.74 18.82
N SER A 158 -21.71 87.65 19.43
CA SER A 158 -21.24 89.02 19.53
C SER A 158 -20.05 89.05 20.50
N GLY A 159 -18.91 89.58 20.06
CA GLY A 159 -17.88 90.09 20.97
C GLY A 159 -16.55 89.32 21.05
N SER A 160 -15.54 89.96 20.46
CA SER A 160 -14.22 90.23 21.07
C SER A 160 -13.09 89.20 20.97
N VAL A 161 -11.97 89.73 20.45
CA VAL A 161 -10.62 89.15 20.49
C VAL A 161 -9.90 89.50 21.80
N SER A 162 -8.98 88.66 22.25
CA SER A 162 -7.85 89.06 23.12
C SER A 162 -6.73 88.01 23.10
N SER A 163 -5.50 88.50 23.13
CA SER A 163 -4.27 87.69 23.09
C SER A 163 -3.54 87.80 24.44
N CYS A 164 -2.92 86.72 24.92
CA CYS A 164 -1.75 86.83 25.78
C CYS A 164 -0.85 85.59 25.72
N SER A 165 0.45 85.84 25.55
CA SER A 165 1.53 84.85 25.61
C SER A 165 1.99 84.66 27.06
N SER A 166 2.58 83.51 27.40
CA SER A 166 3.58 83.39 28.48
C SER A 166 4.45 82.15 28.32
N SER A 167 5.71 82.28 28.71
CA SER A 167 6.81 81.32 28.49
C SER A 167 7.16 80.55 29.77
N LEU A 168 7.97 79.48 29.64
CA LEU A 168 9.05 78.95 30.53
C LEU A 168 9.33 77.48 30.06
N SER A 169 10.51 77.09 29.55
CA SER A 169 11.81 76.87 30.25
C SER A 169 11.73 75.73 31.28
N SER A 170 12.53 74.63 31.29
CA SER A 170 13.64 74.11 30.44
C SER A 170 13.71 72.56 30.67
N SER A 171 14.69 71.71 30.27
CA SER A 171 16.02 71.88 29.64
C SER A 171 16.59 70.56 29.04
N SER A 172 17.58 70.70 28.14
CA SER A 172 18.79 69.87 27.94
C SER A 172 18.76 68.33 27.90
N SER A 173 19.17 67.73 26.76
CA SER A 173 20.57 67.28 26.55
C SER A 173 20.82 66.88 25.08
N ASN A 174 21.97 67.26 24.52
CA ASN A 174 22.38 66.96 23.14
C ASN A 174 23.65 66.09 23.13
N TYR A 175 23.70 65.04 22.30
CA TYR A 175 24.94 64.59 21.64
C TYR A 175 24.64 63.90 20.29
N PHE A 176 25.03 64.58 19.19
CA PHE A 176 25.34 64.03 17.85
C PHE A 176 26.85 63.66 17.81
N PRO A 177 27.47 63.19 16.70
CA PRO A 177 26.97 62.77 15.37
C PRO A 177 27.28 61.27 15.08
N GLY A 178 27.05 60.62 13.93
CA GLY A 178 26.79 61.07 12.55
C GLY A 178 28.01 60.84 11.64
N ALA A 179 28.09 59.70 10.93
CA ALA A 179 29.01 59.47 9.81
C ALA A 179 28.55 58.30 8.91
N ALA A 180 28.88 58.40 7.62
CA ALA A 180 28.35 57.60 6.52
C ALA A 180 29.04 56.22 6.27
N ALA A 181 28.38 55.45 5.39
CA ALA A 181 28.95 54.67 4.28
C ALA A 181 29.08 53.13 4.38
N ALA A 182 28.88 52.53 3.20
CA ALA A 182 29.37 51.24 2.69
C ALA A 182 28.76 49.92 3.20
N ALA A 183 27.97 49.32 2.31
CA ALA A 183 28.01 47.92 1.87
C ALA A 183 28.80 46.86 2.67
N ALA A 184 28.12 45.75 3.01
CA ALA A 184 28.60 44.39 2.71
C ALA A 184 27.47 43.34 2.79
N ALA A 185 27.70 42.21 2.10
CA ALA A 185 26.83 41.03 2.00
C ALA A 185 26.76 40.19 3.30
N PRO A 186 25.81 39.24 3.43
CA PRO A 186 25.72 38.36 4.60
C PRO A 186 26.71 37.17 4.54
N PRO A 187 27.06 36.57 5.69
CA PRO A 187 27.58 35.20 5.75
C PRO A 187 26.54 34.21 6.28
N ALA A 188 26.50 33.03 5.68
CA ALA A 188 25.68 31.91 6.12
C ALA A 188 26.39 31.06 7.17
N THR A 189 25.61 30.24 7.90
CA THR A 189 26.09 29.08 8.64
C THR A 189 25.15 27.89 8.42
N THR A 190 25.69 26.85 7.77
CA THR A 190 25.73 25.44 8.21
C THR A 190 24.51 24.85 8.95
N SER A 191 24.02 23.63 8.65
CA SER A 191 24.51 22.57 7.76
C SER A 191 23.57 21.35 7.81
N SER A 192 23.34 20.65 6.70
CA SER A 192 22.99 19.22 6.73
C SER A 192 23.18 18.56 5.37
N SER A 193 24.06 17.56 5.32
CA SER A 193 24.43 16.80 4.11
C SER A 193 23.39 15.71 3.79
N ALA A 194 23.17 15.44 2.50
CA ALA A 194 22.65 14.16 2.02
C ALA A 194 23.23 13.86 0.63
N SER A 195 23.86 12.69 0.49
CA SER A 195 24.60 12.28 -0.72
C SER A 195 23.73 11.55 -1.74
N ASN A 196 24.11 11.62 -3.02
CA ASN A 196 23.46 10.95 -4.14
C ASN A 196 23.37 9.41 -3.98
N ILE A 197 22.25 8.83 -4.41
CA ILE A 197 22.19 7.48 -5.02
C ILE A 197 21.30 7.54 -6.27
N VAL A 198 21.72 6.79 -7.30
CA VAL A 198 21.15 6.71 -8.66
C VAL A 198 19.90 5.84 -8.72
N ALA A 199 18.90 6.23 -9.53
CA ALA A 199 17.98 5.28 -10.16
C ALA A 199 17.43 5.82 -11.50
N LYS A 200 18.07 5.42 -12.61
CA LYS A 200 17.48 5.48 -13.95
C LYS A 200 16.68 4.18 -14.14
N LEU A 201 15.35 4.24 -14.17
CA LEU A 201 14.55 3.13 -14.72
C LEU A 201 13.29 3.65 -15.40
N GLU A 202 13.36 3.72 -16.71
CA GLU A 202 12.25 3.98 -17.61
C GLU A 202 11.38 2.71 -17.67
N THR A 203 10.08 2.86 -17.45
CA THR A 203 9.13 1.74 -17.56
C THR A 203 8.61 1.67 -18.98
N SER A 204 9.12 0.72 -19.77
CA SER A 204 8.45 0.25 -20.98
C SER A 204 8.42 -1.27 -20.99
N TYR A 205 7.25 -1.77 -20.58
CA TYR A 205 6.72 -3.12 -20.65
C TYR A 205 7.19 -3.92 -21.89
N GLU A 206 7.85 -5.07 -21.66
CA GLU A 206 8.18 -6.05 -22.70
C GLU A 206 6.97 -6.94 -23.02
N ASP A 207 6.64 -7.02 -24.31
CA ASP A 207 5.43 -7.66 -24.83
C ASP A 207 5.65 -9.19 -24.95
N TYR A 208 5.32 -9.95 -23.89
CA TYR A 208 5.34 -11.42 -23.95
C TYR A 208 4.14 -11.99 -24.73
N ARG A 209 4.06 -11.67 -26.02
CA ARG A 209 3.12 -12.23 -26.98
C ARG A 209 3.80 -13.14 -28.01
N ASN A 210 4.56 -14.13 -27.54
CA ASN A 210 5.02 -15.20 -28.43
C ASN A 210 5.24 -16.56 -27.74
N ASN A 211 4.16 -17.27 -27.42
CA ASN A 211 4.20 -18.74 -27.35
C ASN A 211 3.67 -19.30 -28.67
N SER A 212 4.41 -19.06 -29.76
CA SER A 212 4.22 -19.81 -31.00
C SER A 212 4.41 -21.30 -30.70
N CYS A 213 3.37 -22.08 -30.93
CA CYS A 213 3.36 -23.51 -30.70
C CYS A 213 4.29 -24.16 -31.72
N SER A 214 5.51 -24.49 -31.30
CA SER A 214 6.46 -25.26 -32.10
C SER A 214 6.26 -26.75 -31.81
N SER A 215 5.15 -27.28 -32.29
CA SER A 215 4.80 -28.70 -32.31
C SER A 215 4.09 -28.91 -33.64
N GLY A 216 4.88 -29.27 -34.65
CA GLY A 216 4.46 -29.35 -36.06
C GLY A 216 5.13 -30.53 -36.76
N ALA A 217 5.45 -31.57 -35.98
CA ALA A 217 6.11 -32.80 -36.44
C ALA A 217 5.50 -34.07 -35.82
N GLU A 218 4.44 -33.95 -35.00
CA GLU A 218 3.80 -35.05 -34.28
C GLU A 218 2.25 -35.07 -34.40
N ASP A 219 1.65 -34.02 -35.00
CA ASP A 219 0.21 -33.96 -35.33
C ASP A 219 -0.12 -34.66 -36.67
N GLU A 220 0.83 -34.80 -37.60
CA GLU A 220 0.61 -35.50 -38.88
C GLU A 220 0.36 -37.00 -38.67
N ASP A 221 1.08 -37.62 -37.71
CA ASP A 221 0.91 -39.05 -37.39
C ASP A 221 -0.42 -39.33 -36.64
N ILE A 222 -1.01 -38.31 -35.98
CA ILE A 222 -2.23 -38.48 -35.17
C ILE A 222 -3.43 -38.92 -36.03
N LEU A 223 -3.54 -38.44 -37.27
CA LEU A 223 -4.63 -38.83 -38.16
C LEU A 223 -4.46 -40.27 -38.70
N ASP A 224 -3.23 -40.73 -38.85
CA ASP A 224 -2.92 -42.12 -39.24
C ASP A 224 -3.22 -43.09 -38.08
N TYR A 225 -2.82 -42.74 -36.85
CA TYR A 225 -3.22 -43.49 -35.65
C TYR A 225 -4.74 -43.50 -35.42
N ILE A 226 -5.48 -42.43 -35.76
CA ILE A 226 -6.95 -42.42 -35.65
C ILE A 226 -7.61 -43.30 -36.71
N SER A 227 -7.00 -43.47 -37.88
CA SER A 227 -7.47 -44.35 -38.95
C SER A 227 -7.27 -45.83 -38.56
N LEU A 228 -6.09 -46.16 -38.03
CA LEU A 228 -5.73 -47.52 -37.59
C LEU A 228 -6.66 -48.09 -36.49
N TRP A 229 -7.36 -47.24 -35.73
CA TRP A 229 -8.35 -47.67 -34.71
C TRP A 229 -9.80 -47.75 -35.22
N GLN A 230 -10.05 -47.47 -36.51
CA GLN A 230 -11.39 -47.58 -37.13
C GLN A 230 -11.54 -48.80 -38.05
N ASP A 231 -10.44 -49.37 -38.56
CA ASP A 231 -10.47 -50.54 -39.45
C ASP A 231 -10.64 -51.89 -38.72
N ASP A 232 -10.66 -51.90 -37.38
CA ASP A 232 -10.69 -53.08 -36.52
C ASP A 232 -12.08 -53.31 -35.85
N LEU A 233 -13.17 -52.96 -36.56
CA LEU A 233 -14.57 -53.08 -36.10
C LEU A 233 -15.52 -53.76 -37.12
#